data_AF-W5JQH5-F1
#
_entry.id   AF-W5JQH5-F1
#
_cell.length_a   1.000
_cell.length_b   1.000
_cell.length_c   1.000
_cell.angle_alpha   90.00
_cell.angle_beta   90.00
_cell.angle_gamma   90.00
#
_symmetry.space_group_name_H-M   'P 1'
#
loop_
_entity.id
_entity.type
_entity.pdbx_description
1 polymer ?
#
loop_
_entity_poly.entity_id
_entity_poly.type
_entity_poly.pdbx_seq_one_letter_code
_entity_poly.pdbx_strand_id
1 'polypeptide(L)'
;MNPMTNMKNVQKLSDQDLKLGGKNSWHDQYRDSAWIFVGGLPYDLTEGDVICVFSQYGEIVNINLVRDKTSGKSKGFCFICYEDQRSTVLAVDNLNGIKLVGKTLRVDHVQDYRPPKENENTDAETKQLYMEGCAPEVQSQSSTKSKTSSKTESDTKRSHSHKERSSKKEKR
;
A
#
# COMPACT_ATOMS: atom_id res chain seq x y z
N MET A 1 -17.23 20.71 8.27
CA MET A 1 -17.23 20.63 6.79
C MET A 1 -18.01 19.40 6.35
N ASN A 2 -18.95 19.55 5.40
CA ASN A 2 -19.73 18.44 4.87
C ASN A 2 -18.84 17.60 3.90
N PRO A 3 -18.70 16.27 4.08
CA PRO A 3 -17.78 15.44 3.28
C PRO A 3 -18.06 15.48 1.77
N MET A 4 -19.32 15.61 1.35
CA MET A 4 -19.68 15.71 -0.07
C MET A 4 -19.26 17.04 -0.71
N THR A 5 -19.16 18.12 0.08
CA THR A 5 -18.77 19.44 -0.44
C THR A 5 -17.29 19.46 -0.79
N ASN A 6 -16.44 18.84 0.02
CA ASN A 6 -15.00 18.77 -0.24
C ASN A 6 -14.70 18.00 -1.53
N MET A 7 -15.34 16.84 -1.72
CA MET A 7 -15.21 16.04 -2.95
C MET A 7 -15.58 16.84 -4.20
N LYS A 8 -16.71 17.55 -4.16
CA LYS A 8 -17.16 18.42 -5.27
C LYS A 8 -16.20 19.58 -5.54
N ASN A 9 -15.55 20.11 -4.49
CA ASN A 9 -14.58 21.19 -4.65
C ASN A 9 -13.32 20.69 -5.38
N VAL A 10 -12.81 19.51 -5.01
CA VAL A 10 -11.65 18.91 -5.69
C VAL A 10 -11.97 18.58 -7.15
N GLN A 11 -13.13 17.94 -7.42
CA GLN A 11 -13.56 17.66 -8.79
C GLN A 11 -13.70 18.95 -9.62
N LYS A 12 -14.26 20.01 -9.02
CA LYS A 12 -14.37 21.32 -9.69
C LYS A 12 -13.00 21.93 -10.00
N LEU A 13 -12.01 21.69 -9.14
CA LEU A 13 -10.65 22.19 -9.32
C LEU A 13 -9.95 21.45 -10.47
N SER A 14 -10.05 20.12 -10.52
CA SER A 14 -9.54 19.31 -11.65
C SER A 14 -10.26 19.67 -12.97
N ASP A 15 -11.58 19.86 -12.96
CA ASP A 15 -12.34 20.29 -14.15
C ASP A 15 -11.91 21.68 -14.65
N GLN A 16 -11.59 22.59 -13.74
CA GLN A 16 -11.14 23.93 -14.07
C GLN A 16 -9.72 23.90 -14.65
N ASP A 17 -8.84 23.07 -14.10
CA ASP A 17 -7.48 22.88 -14.61
C ASP A 17 -7.50 22.33 -16.05
N LEU A 18 -8.34 21.33 -16.30
CA LEU A 18 -8.55 20.76 -17.64
C LEU A 18 -9.06 21.81 -18.65
N LYS A 19 -9.93 22.72 -18.23
CA LYS A 19 -10.47 23.80 -19.10
C LYS A 19 -9.45 24.89 -19.40
N LEU A 20 -8.60 25.22 -18.45
CA LEU A 20 -7.61 26.28 -18.60
C LEU A 20 -6.37 25.81 -19.36
N GLY A 21 -6.08 24.49 -19.36
CA GLY A 21 -4.97 23.92 -20.11
C GLY A 21 -3.61 24.54 -19.75
N GLY A 22 -3.48 25.02 -18.52
CA GLY A 22 -2.31 25.75 -18.04
C GLY A 22 -1.13 24.84 -17.73
N LYS A 23 0.07 25.43 -17.61
CA LYS A 23 1.29 24.72 -17.21
C LYS A 23 1.38 24.43 -15.71
N ASN A 24 0.48 25.01 -14.91
CA ASN A 24 0.52 24.98 -13.46
C ASN A 24 -0.77 24.36 -12.96
N SER A 25 -0.67 23.11 -12.52
CA SER A 25 -1.80 22.42 -11.93
C SER A 25 -1.93 22.77 -10.45
N TRP A 26 -3.13 22.68 -9.91
CA TRP A 26 -3.34 22.83 -8.47
C TRP A 26 -2.59 21.74 -7.67
N HIS A 27 -2.28 20.61 -8.29
CA HIS A 27 -1.45 19.53 -7.74
C HIS A 27 -0.02 19.97 -7.42
N ASP A 28 0.50 21.02 -8.07
CA ASP A 28 1.87 21.52 -7.86
C ASP A 28 2.10 22.00 -6.43
N GLN A 29 1.03 22.35 -5.70
CA GLN A 29 1.10 22.71 -4.28
C GLN A 29 1.48 21.54 -3.38
N TYR A 30 1.39 20.31 -3.87
CA TYR A 30 1.66 19.08 -3.13
C TYR A 30 2.91 18.35 -3.64
N ARG A 31 3.71 18.97 -4.53
CA ARG A 31 4.90 18.39 -5.16
C ARG A 31 5.88 17.70 -4.21
N ASP A 32 5.97 18.17 -2.97
CA ASP A 32 6.94 17.71 -1.98
C ASP A 32 6.33 16.69 -0.99
N SER A 33 5.09 16.20 -1.23
CA SER A 33 4.43 15.20 -0.38
C SER A 33 3.68 14.13 -1.18
N ALA A 34 4.19 12.90 -1.11
CA ALA A 34 3.61 11.71 -1.73
C ALA A 34 2.48 11.05 -0.91
N TRP A 35 1.81 11.82 -0.03
CA TRP A 35 0.73 11.31 0.83
C TRP A 35 -0.64 11.69 0.32
N ILE A 36 -1.55 10.71 0.34
CA ILE A 36 -2.97 10.91 0.10
C ILE A 36 -3.80 10.51 1.31
N PHE A 37 -4.90 11.23 1.50
CA PHE A 37 -5.99 10.88 2.38
C PHE A 37 -7.05 10.13 1.59
N VAL A 38 -7.49 8.99 2.10
CA VAL A 38 -8.61 8.21 1.56
C VAL A 38 -9.68 8.11 2.63
N GLY A 39 -10.90 8.54 2.32
CA GLY A 39 -12.05 8.47 3.21
C GLY A 39 -13.26 7.85 2.53
N GLY A 40 -14.24 7.45 3.35
CA GLY A 40 -15.45 6.81 2.84
C GLY A 40 -15.27 5.31 2.56
N LEU A 41 -14.21 4.70 3.09
CA LEU A 41 -13.98 3.26 2.98
C LEU A 41 -15.07 2.49 3.76
N PRO A 42 -15.52 1.33 3.24
CA PRO A 42 -16.30 0.36 4.01
C PRO A 42 -15.53 -0.07 5.27
N TYR A 43 -16.27 -0.38 6.33
CA TYR A 43 -15.66 -0.82 7.59
C TYR A 43 -15.09 -2.23 7.52
N ASP A 44 -15.58 -3.02 6.58
CA ASP A 44 -15.19 -4.41 6.36
C ASP A 44 -13.93 -4.54 5.48
N LEU A 45 -13.43 -3.42 4.94
CA LEU A 45 -12.29 -3.40 4.05
C LEU A 45 -10.98 -3.49 4.83
N THR A 46 -10.07 -4.37 4.39
CA THR A 46 -8.74 -4.54 4.98
C THR A 46 -7.68 -3.67 4.32
N GLU A 47 -6.51 -3.53 4.95
CA GLU A 47 -5.34 -2.86 4.39
C GLU A 47 -4.94 -3.48 3.04
N GLY A 48 -4.97 -4.81 2.93
CA GLY A 48 -4.65 -5.53 1.69
C GLY A 48 -5.61 -5.19 0.55
N ASP A 49 -6.91 -5.09 0.84
CA ASP A 49 -7.90 -4.70 -0.18
C ASP A 49 -7.69 -3.26 -0.66
N VAL A 50 -7.34 -2.35 0.26
CA VAL A 50 -7.00 -0.97 -0.09
C VAL A 50 -5.76 -0.95 -0.99
N ILE A 51 -4.70 -1.69 -0.64
CA ILE A 51 -3.50 -1.81 -1.48
C ILE A 51 -3.86 -2.31 -2.87
N CYS A 52 -4.69 -3.36 -2.99
CA CYS A 52 -5.11 -3.90 -4.29
C CYS A 52 -5.83 -2.88 -5.18
N VAL A 53 -6.63 -1.99 -4.60
CA VAL A 53 -7.37 -0.96 -5.38
C VAL A 53 -6.47 0.21 -5.76
N PHE A 54 -5.58 0.62 -4.85
CA PHE A 54 -4.78 1.83 -5.01
C PHE A 54 -3.45 1.59 -5.74
N SER A 55 -2.97 0.34 -5.80
CA SER A 55 -1.74 -0.04 -6.50
C SER A 55 -1.80 0.15 -8.02
N GLN A 56 -3.00 0.29 -8.60
CA GLN A 56 -3.16 0.50 -10.05
C GLN A 56 -2.62 1.85 -10.54
N TYR A 57 -2.40 2.82 -9.65
CA TYR A 57 -1.88 4.15 -9.99
C TYR A 57 -0.41 4.34 -9.63
N GLY A 58 0.19 3.40 -8.91
CA GLY A 58 1.59 3.47 -8.50
C GLY A 58 1.91 2.55 -7.33
N GLU A 59 3.21 2.46 -7.04
CA GLU A 59 3.72 1.65 -5.94
C GLU A 59 3.46 2.31 -4.58
N ILE A 60 2.87 1.54 -3.67
CA ILE A 60 2.54 1.99 -2.32
C ILE A 60 3.70 1.64 -1.41
N VAL A 61 4.33 2.65 -0.82
CA VAL A 61 5.42 2.47 0.13
C VAL A 61 4.83 2.16 1.50
N ASN A 62 3.94 3.03 2.00
CA ASN A 62 3.35 2.90 3.32
C ASN A 62 1.84 3.06 3.28
N ILE A 63 1.14 2.29 4.12
CA ILE A 63 -0.30 2.42 4.34
C ILE A 63 -0.58 2.53 5.84
N ASN A 64 -1.48 3.44 6.22
CA ASN A 64 -2.00 3.51 7.58
C ASN A 64 -3.54 3.54 7.54
N LEU A 65 -4.15 2.38 7.77
CA LEU A 65 -5.59 2.28 7.96
C LEU A 65 -5.94 2.59 9.43
N VAL A 66 -6.64 3.70 9.65
CA VAL A 66 -6.90 4.14 11.02
C VAL A 66 -8.03 3.31 11.62
N ARG A 67 -7.69 2.57 12.67
CA ARG A 67 -8.61 1.75 13.47
C ARG A 67 -8.89 2.39 14.82
N ASP A 68 -10.04 2.07 15.39
CA ASP A 68 -10.37 2.48 16.76
C ASP A 68 -9.60 1.65 17.78
N LYS A 69 -9.02 2.31 18.80
CA LYS A 69 -8.12 1.66 19.76
C LYS A 69 -8.83 0.69 20.69
N THR A 70 -10.12 0.93 20.96
CA THR A 70 -10.93 0.11 21.87
C THR A 70 -11.65 -1.02 21.12
N SER A 71 -12.25 -0.70 19.97
CA SER A 71 -13.04 -1.65 19.20
C SER A 71 -12.24 -2.43 18.15
N GLY A 72 -11.05 -1.98 17.76
CA GLY A 72 -10.26 -2.54 16.64
C GLY A 72 -10.88 -2.33 15.25
N LYS A 73 -12.08 -1.76 15.17
CA LYS A 73 -12.80 -1.51 13.92
C LYS A 73 -12.20 -0.34 13.16
N SER A 74 -12.14 -0.45 11.84
CA SER A 74 -11.71 0.62 10.95
C SER A 74 -12.57 1.87 11.15
N LYS A 75 -11.97 3.06 11.11
CA LYS A 75 -12.71 4.33 11.13
C LYS A 75 -13.23 4.75 9.75
N GLY A 76 -12.95 3.95 8.72
CA GLY A 76 -13.38 4.21 7.34
C GLY A 76 -12.54 5.26 6.61
N PHE A 77 -11.31 5.49 7.08
CA PHE A 77 -10.33 6.32 6.41
C PHE A 77 -8.91 5.78 6.57
N CYS A 78 -8.06 6.10 5.61
CA CYS A 78 -6.71 5.59 5.45
C CYS A 78 -5.79 6.69 4.93
N PHE A 79 -4.51 6.60 5.25
CA PHE A 79 -3.46 7.39 4.63
C PHE A 79 -2.54 6.47 3.83
N ILE A 80 -2.23 6.85 2.61
CA ILE A 80 -1.39 6.08 1.70
C ILE A 80 -0.22 6.97 1.27
N CYS A 81 0.98 6.42 1.36
CA CYS A 81 2.20 7.00 0.78
C CYS A 81 2.54 6.23 -0.48
N TYR A 82 2.64 6.94 -1.59
CA TYR A 82 3.21 6.38 -2.82
C TYR A 82 4.72 6.59 -2.86
N GLU A 83 5.39 5.86 -3.75
CA GLU A 83 6.79 6.08 -4.07
C GLU A 83 6.98 7.41 -4.83
N ASP A 84 6.11 7.69 -5.81
CA ASP A 84 6.16 8.90 -6.63
C ASP A 84 4.94 9.80 -6.37
N GLN A 85 5.18 11.11 -6.44
CA GLN A 85 4.14 12.12 -6.31
C GLN A 85 3.17 12.09 -7.49
N ARG A 86 3.60 11.69 -8.68
CA ARG A 86 2.70 11.59 -9.84
C ARG A 86 1.60 10.55 -9.61
N SER A 87 1.90 9.49 -8.86
CA SER A 87 0.93 8.47 -8.47
C SER A 87 -0.18 9.02 -7.58
N THR A 88 0.14 9.99 -6.71
CA THR A 88 -0.87 10.65 -5.87
C THR A 88 -1.83 11.49 -6.71
N VAL A 89 -1.31 12.20 -7.72
CA VAL A 89 -2.12 13.00 -8.66
C VAL A 89 -3.10 12.11 -9.40
N LEU A 90 -2.61 11.00 -9.97
CA LEU A 90 -3.46 10.03 -10.67
C LEU A 90 -4.52 9.42 -9.74
N ALA A 91 -4.15 9.06 -8.50
CA ALA A 91 -5.09 8.52 -7.53
C ALA A 91 -6.18 9.53 -7.16
N VAL A 92 -5.82 10.80 -6.93
CA VAL A 92 -6.77 11.86 -6.57
C VAL A 92 -7.72 12.16 -7.72
N ASP A 93 -7.23 12.29 -8.95
CA ASP A 93 -8.09 12.61 -10.10
C ASP A 93 -9.06 11.48 -10.45
N ASN A 94 -8.59 10.22 -10.38
CA ASN A 94 -9.39 9.10 -10.86
C ASN A 94 -10.25 8.45 -9.77
N LEU A 95 -9.76 8.35 -8.52
CA LEU A 95 -10.49 7.62 -7.46
C LEU A 95 -11.43 8.51 -6.63
N ASN A 96 -11.28 9.83 -6.70
CA ASN A 96 -12.12 10.74 -5.94
C ASN A 96 -13.56 10.76 -6.47
N GLY A 97 -14.51 10.30 -5.66
CA GLY A 97 -15.92 10.20 -6.03
C GLY A 97 -16.34 8.84 -6.61
N ILE A 98 -15.44 7.86 -6.70
CA ILE A 98 -15.80 6.49 -7.08
C ILE A 98 -16.62 5.82 -5.97
N LYS A 99 -17.57 4.97 -6.35
CA LYS A 99 -18.30 4.12 -5.41
C LYS A 99 -17.60 2.78 -5.23
N LEU A 100 -17.22 2.46 -4.00
CA LEU A 100 -16.64 1.19 -3.58
C LEU A 100 -17.58 0.54 -2.56
N VAL A 101 -18.12 -0.64 -2.92
CA VAL A 101 -19.08 -1.41 -2.08
C VAL A 101 -20.22 -0.53 -1.55
N GLY A 102 -20.80 0.28 -2.44
CA GLY A 102 -21.93 1.17 -2.11
C GLY A 102 -21.58 2.45 -1.36
N LYS A 103 -20.33 2.67 -0.94
CA LYS A 103 -19.86 3.94 -0.36
C LYS A 103 -19.06 4.75 -1.36
N THR A 104 -19.19 6.08 -1.30
CA THR A 104 -18.42 6.99 -2.16
C THR A 104 -17.10 7.32 -1.50
N LEU A 105 -16.00 7.09 -2.22
CA LEU A 105 -14.66 7.41 -1.77
C LEU A 105 -14.38 8.90 -1.91
N ARG A 106 -13.64 9.43 -0.94
CA ARG A 106 -13.04 10.76 -1.00
C ARG A 106 -11.54 10.58 -0.99
N VAL A 107 -10.87 11.09 -2.02
CA VAL A 107 -9.40 11.06 -2.12
C VAL A 107 -8.90 12.49 -2.21
N ASP A 108 -7.87 12.82 -1.44
CA ASP A 108 -7.31 14.16 -1.35
C ASP A 108 -5.80 14.11 -1.07
N HIS A 109 -5.06 15.15 -1.47
CA HIS A 109 -3.64 15.25 -1.14
C HIS A 109 -3.44 15.68 0.31
N VAL A 110 -2.30 15.29 0.90
CA VAL A 110 -1.91 15.70 2.25
C VAL A 110 -0.49 16.24 2.21
N GLN A 111 -0.28 17.51 2.60
CA GLN A 111 1.06 18.13 2.60
C GLN A 111 1.94 17.60 3.75
N ASP A 112 1.44 17.70 4.99
CA ASP A 112 2.24 17.41 6.18
C ASP A 112 1.72 16.17 6.92
N TYR A 113 1.63 15.03 6.23
CA TYR A 113 1.27 13.80 6.93
C TYR A 113 2.44 13.30 7.76
N ARG A 114 2.24 13.22 9.08
CA ARG A 114 3.15 12.51 9.98
C ARG A 114 2.49 11.21 10.41
N PRO A 115 3.01 10.04 10.01
CA PRO A 115 2.51 8.77 10.51
C PRO A 115 2.57 8.80 12.06
N PRO A 116 1.50 8.36 12.75
CA PRO A 116 1.50 8.29 14.20
C PRO A 116 2.72 7.50 14.68
N LYS A 117 3.46 8.06 15.65
CA LYS A 117 4.51 7.32 16.35
C LYS A 117 3.85 6.15 17.07
N GLU A 118 4.32 4.92 16.81
CA GLU A 118 3.81 3.72 17.47
C GLU A 118 3.92 3.88 19.00
N ASN A 119 2.85 3.49 19.70
CA ASN A 119 2.91 3.24 21.13
C ASN A 119 3.36 1.78 21.34
N GLU A 120 4.02 1.49 22.46
CA GLU A 120 4.67 0.21 22.85
C GLU A 120 3.86 -1.09 22.70
N ASN A 121 2.57 -1.03 22.37
CA ASN A 121 1.65 -2.17 22.31
C ASN A 121 1.36 -2.65 20.87
N THR A 122 2.30 -2.45 19.94
CA THR A 122 2.18 -2.90 18.54
C THR A 122 3.10 -4.11 18.35
N ASP A 123 2.55 -5.23 17.89
CA ASP A 123 3.28 -6.49 17.69
C ASP A 123 4.52 -6.27 16.81
N ALA A 124 5.65 -6.91 17.16
CA ALA A 124 6.94 -6.71 16.49
C ALA A 124 6.89 -6.93 14.96
N GLU A 125 5.99 -7.80 14.50
CA GLU A 125 5.75 -8.10 13.09
C GLU A 125 5.15 -6.91 12.33
N THR A 126 4.23 -6.16 12.96
CA THR A 126 3.65 -4.96 12.35
C THR A 126 4.70 -3.85 12.23
N LYS A 127 5.60 -3.72 13.21
CA LYS A 127 6.72 -2.77 13.16
C LYS A 127 7.63 -3.03 11.98
N GLN A 128 7.90 -4.31 11.72
CA GLN A 128 8.78 -4.74 10.65
C GLN A 128 8.17 -4.43 9.29
N LEU A 129 6.87 -4.71 9.11
CA LEU A 129 6.12 -4.34 7.91
C LEU A 129 6.08 -2.82 7.67
N TYR A 130 5.93 -2.00 8.72
CA TYR A 130 5.98 -0.54 8.58
C TYR A 130 7.37 0.01 8.21
N MET A 131 8.44 -0.67 8.63
CA MET A 131 9.81 -0.30 8.29
C MET A 131 10.22 -0.78 6.90
N GLU A 132 9.77 -1.97 6.51
CA GLU A 132 10.06 -2.59 5.22
C GLU A 132 9.24 -1.97 4.08
N GLY A 133 8.02 -1.48 4.39
CA GLY A 133 7.09 -0.96 3.40
C GLY A 133 6.35 -2.08 2.66
N CYS A 134 5.41 -1.71 1.79
CA CYS A 134 4.64 -2.67 0.96
C CYS A 134 5.26 -2.90 -0.43
N ALA A 135 6.42 -2.29 -0.69
CA ALA A 135 7.14 -2.28 -1.96
C ALA A 135 7.92 -3.59 -2.18
N PRO A 136 7.78 -4.30 -3.32
CA PRO A 136 8.66 -5.42 -3.65
C PRO A 136 10.09 -4.94 -3.89
N GLU A 137 11.06 -5.56 -3.19
CA GLU A 137 12.47 -5.18 -3.34
C GLU A 137 12.99 -5.51 -4.75
N VAL A 138 13.40 -4.47 -5.49
CA VAL A 138 13.91 -4.60 -6.85
C VAL A 138 15.25 -5.33 -6.81
N GLN A 139 15.28 -6.58 -7.29
CA GLN A 139 16.53 -7.32 -7.48
C GLN A 139 17.38 -6.63 -8.56
N SER A 140 18.30 -5.74 -8.15
CA SER A 140 19.27 -5.14 -9.05
C SER A 140 20.21 -6.23 -9.58
N GLN A 141 20.03 -6.62 -10.85
CA GLN A 141 20.95 -7.54 -11.50
C GLN A 141 22.29 -6.85 -11.80
N SER A 142 23.24 -6.96 -10.88
CA SER A 142 24.67 -6.90 -11.21
C SER A 142 25.45 -7.87 -10.33
N SER A 143 26.00 -8.89 -10.97
CA SER A 143 26.83 -9.95 -10.42
C SER A 143 28.13 -9.45 -9.76
N THR A 144 28.43 -9.87 -8.52
CA THR A 144 29.58 -10.75 -8.19
C THR A 144 29.61 -11.12 -6.69
N LYS A 145 29.91 -12.39 -6.43
CA LYS A 145 30.07 -13.04 -5.12
C LYS A 145 31.21 -12.44 -4.29
N SER A 146 30.96 -12.27 -2.98
CA SER A 146 31.78 -12.89 -1.93
C SER A 146 31.07 -12.88 -0.56
N LYS A 147 31.06 -14.06 0.05
CA LYS A 147 30.51 -14.41 1.36
C LYS A 147 31.25 -13.70 2.49
N THR A 148 30.58 -13.41 3.62
CA THR A 148 31.04 -13.92 4.93
C THR A 148 29.84 -14.30 5.80
N SER A 149 29.94 -15.50 6.33
CA SER A 149 29.03 -16.26 7.17
C SER A 149 29.01 -15.83 8.64
N SER A 150 27.88 -16.02 9.30
CA SER A 150 27.85 -16.63 10.64
C SER A 150 26.70 -17.65 10.72
N LYS A 151 27.11 -18.92 10.79
CA LYS A 151 26.28 -20.08 11.13
C LYS A 151 25.99 -20.07 12.63
N THR A 152 24.85 -20.63 13.01
CA THR A 152 24.77 -21.54 14.16
C THR A 152 24.04 -22.80 13.69
N GLU A 153 24.80 -23.89 13.62
CA GLU A 153 24.35 -25.26 13.34
C GLU A 153 23.91 -25.93 14.66
N SER A 154 22.90 -26.80 14.59
CA SER A 154 22.85 -27.99 15.44
C SER A 154 22.34 -29.20 14.65
N ASP A 155 23.15 -30.27 14.74
CA ASP A 155 23.08 -31.64 14.25
C ASP A 155 21.68 -32.30 14.21
N THR A 156 21.37 -33.30 13.36
CA THR A 156 22.11 -34.57 13.25
C THR A 156 21.75 -35.35 11.97
N LYS A 157 22.78 -35.98 11.40
CA LYS A 157 22.82 -36.87 10.23
C LYS A 157 21.93 -38.12 10.33
N ARG A 158 21.39 -38.57 9.19
CA ARG A 158 21.55 -39.98 8.73
C ARG A 158 21.31 -40.13 7.23
N SER A 159 22.36 -40.58 6.56
CA SER A 159 22.45 -41.05 5.19
C SER A 159 21.70 -42.37 4.97
N HIS A 160 21.10 -42.59 3.80
CA HIS A 160 21.49 -43.73 2.95
C HIS A 160 20.95 -43.66 1.51
N SER A 161 21.83 -44.15 0.64
CA SER A 161 21.81 -44.41 -0.78
C SER A 161 20.63 -45.24 -1.34
N HIS A 162 20.20 -44.87 -2.56
CA HIS A 162 20.17 -45.71 -3.77
C HIS A 162 19.50 -47.10 -3.69
N LYS A 163 18.32 -47.27 -4.31
CA LYS A 163 18.06 -48.40 -5.23
C LYS A 163 16.78 -48.22 -6.04
N GLU A 164 16.93 -48.22 -7.36
CA GLU A 164 15.87 -48.56 -8.29
C GLU A 164 15.25 -49.93 -7.97
N ARG A 165 13.94 -50.07 -8.23
CA ARG A 165 13.40 -51.28 -8.88
C ARG A 165 12.05 -51.01 -9.54
N SER A 166 12.08 -51.20 -10.86
CA SER A 166 10.97 -51.35 -11.78
C SER A 166 10.06 -52.56 -11.45
N SER A 167 8.88 -52.55 -12.08
CA SER A 167 7.90 -53.63 -12.30
C SER A 167 6.71 -53.63 -11.33
N LYS A 168 5.46 -53.92 -11.69
CA LYS A 168 4.69 -54.17 -12.93
C LYS A 168 3.28 -54.58 -12.42
N LYS A 169 2.25 -54.52 -13.29
CA LYS A 169 0.90 -55.13 -13.17
C LYS A 169 -0.13 -54.39 -12.30
N GLU A 170 -1.42 -54.30 -12.62
CA GLU A 170 -2.24 -54.72 -13.78
C GLU A 170 -3.72 -54.27 -13.56
N LYS A 171 -4.46 -54.09 -14.66
CA LYS A 171 -5.93 -54.20 -14.83
C LYS A 171 -6.84 -53.17 -14.13
N ARG A 172 -7.46 -52.31 -14.93
CA ARG A 172 -8.75 -52.64 -15.59
C ARG A 172 -9.00 -51.72 -16.78
#